data_AF-A0A9W9C2J5-F1
#
_entry.id   AF-A0A9W9C2J5-F1
#
_cell.length_a   1.000
_cell.length_b   1.000
_cell.length_c   1.000
_cell.angle_alpha   90.00
_cell.angle_beta   90.00
_cell.angle_gamma   90.00
#
_symmetry.space_group_name_H-M   'P 1'
#
loop_
_entity.id
_entity.type
_entity.pdbx_description
1 polymer ?
#
loop_
_entity_poly.entity_id
_entity_poly.type
_entity_poly.pdbx_seq_one_letter_code
_entity_poly.pdbx_strand_id
1 'polypeptide(L)'
;MYPQSDFIVNVFVSPKTNSTQYEKARCLLDTGCFSGNLVTRHLVESLGYLEDDLQQPTPLESKGGQTLTGEPFHIEGVIFLSWHHGSSPIIYRKMRFLVVSSAQFEMIIGSDTITKHSLLVPPVFNTGAVNEDEEDPMLLEPKLSHRKMHTKVQDDEKFLERERKKPEAQRDNTKIRSVEARLPRRRHMRKVLQHRLDAVEYRSKGKLKDAKRAEDLAKKEVEAWKTVQNTDHSTNAATDAAQNGKTPSARSPSKRGSGHSE
;
A
#
# COMPACT_ATOMS: atom_id res chain seq x y z
N MET A 1 -30.81 -29.35 -7.29
CA MET A 1 -29.68 -28.62 -7.90
C MET A 1 -29.69 -27.24 -7.24
N TYR A 2 -28.70 -26.94 -6.38
CA TYR A 2 -28.66 -25.62 -5.74
C TYR A 2 -28.33 -24.56 -6.80
N PRO A 3 -28.94 -23.36 -6.74
CA PRO A 3 -28.60 -22.28 -7.65
C PRO A 3 -27.11 -21.96 -7.52
N GLN A 4 -26.45 -21.81 -8.66
CA GLN A 4 -25.05 -21.40 -8.72
C GLN A 4 -24.96 -19.99 -8.13
N SER A 5 -24.29 -19.84 -6.99
CA SER A 5 -24.09 -18.54 -6.34
C SER A 5 -22.88 -17.85 -6.95
N ASP A 6 -23.01 -16.58 -7.32
CA ASP A 6 -21.90 -15.76 -7.82
C ASP A 6 -20.78 -15.55 -6.79
N PHE A 7 -21.07 -15.78 -5.51
CA PHE A 7 -20.11 -15.69 -4.41
C PHE A 7 -19.32 -16.99 -4.19
N ILE A 8 -19.71 -18.08 -4.86
CA ILE A 8 -19.02 -19.37 -4.83
C ILE A 8 -18.34 -19.58 -6.18
N VAL A 9 -17.03 -19.41 -6.19
CA VAL A 9 -16.21 -19.45 -7.41
C VAL A 9 -15.23 -20.61 -7.38
N ASN A 10 -14.81 -21.06 -8.56
CA ASN A 10 -13.70 -21.99 -8.67
C ASN A 10 -12.40 -21.21 -8.79
N VAL A 11 -11.43 -21.53 -7.93
CA VAL A 11 -10.09 -20.95 -7.95
C VAL A 11 -9.05 -22.03 -8.12
N PHE A 12 -7.84 -21.62 -8.49
CA PHE A 12 -6.68 -22.47 -8.61
C PHE A 12 -5.66 -22.05 -7.56
N VAL A 13 -5.31 -22.97 -6.66
CA VAL A 13 -4.50 -22.73 -5.46
C VAL A 13 -3.16 -23.45 -5.58
N SER A 14 -2.10 -22.84 -5.07
CA SER A 14 -0.74 -23.37 -5.13
C SER A 14 0.04 -23.11 -3.83
N PRO A 15 0.95 -24.02 -3.45
CA PRO A 15 1.71 -23.94 -2.20
C PRO A 15 2.88 -22.93 -2.25
N LYS A 16 3.34 -22.55 -3.45
CA LYS A 16 4.55 -21.72 -3.60
C LYS A 16 4.36 -20.63 -4.63
N THR A 17 5.05 -19.51 -4.43
CA THR A 17 5.25 -18.54 -5.49
C THR A 17 5.97 -19.22 -6.66
N ASN A 18 5.28 -19.31 -7.80
CA ASN A 18 5.74 -19.90 -9.07
C ASN A 18 5.66 -21.44 -9.15
N SER A 19 4.82 -22.09 -8.35
CA SER A 19 4.43 -23.48 -8.65
C SER A 19 3.71 -23.53 -10.00
N THR A 20 4.01 -24.55 -10.81
CA THR A 20 3.21 -24.90 -11.99
C THR A 20 2.06 -25.85 -11.65
N GLN A 21 2.06 -26.41 -10.44
CA GLN A 21 1.00 -27.25 -9.92
C GLN A 21 -0.02 -26.41 -9.17
N TYR A 22 -1.28 -26.53 -9.60
CA TYR A 22 -2.43 -25.88 -9.02
C TYR A 22 -3.52 -26.90 -8.75
N GLU A 23 -4.10 -26.83 -7.56
CA GLU A 23 -5.30 -27.57 -7.22
C GLU A 23 -6.52 -26.67 -7.42
N LYS A 24 -7.56 -27.23 -8.03
CA LYS A 24 -8.83 -26.53 -8.19
C LYS A 24 -9.60 -26.63 -6.87
N ALA A 25 -10.02 -25.49 -6.33
CA ALA A 25 -10.78 -25.41 -5.09
C ALA A 25 -12.07 -24.60 -5.27
N ARG A 26 -13.13 -25.02 -4.58
CA ARG A 26 -14.36 -24.22 -4.38
C ARG A 26 -14.11 -23.19 -3.29
N CYS A 27 -14.21 -21.93 -3.69
CA CYS A 27 -13.93 -20.78 -2.86
C CYS A 27 -15.21 -19.96 -2.62
N LEU A 28 -15.49 -19.64 -1.36
CA LEU A 28 -16.51 -18.66 -0.99
C LEU A 28 -15.86 -17.27 -0.82
N LEU A 29 -16.45 -16.25 -1.43
CA LEU A 29 -16.15 -14.85 -1.16
C LEU A 29 -17.09 -14.36 -0.05
N ASP A 30 -16.58 -14.30 1.18
CA ASP A 30 -17.39 -14.01 2.36
C ASP A 30 -17.07 -12.64 2.96
N THR A 31 -17.95 -11.66 2.68
CA THR A 31 -17.84 -10.31 3.24
C THR A 31 -18.12 -10.23 4.74
N GLY A 32 -18.72 -11.28 5.33
CA GLY A 32 -18.96 -11.41 6.77
C GLY A 32 -17.82 -12.10 7.53
N CYS A 33 -16.84 -12.68 6.82
CA CYS A 33 -15.72 -13.35 7.45
C CYS A 33 -14.59 -12.35 7.78
N PHE A 34 -14.61 -11.84 9.02
CA PHE A 34 -13.61 -10.88 9.53
C PHE A 34 -12.36 -11.54 10.15
N SER A 35 -12.37 -12.86 10.34
CA SER A 35 -11.23 -13.61 10.90
C SER A 35 -10.06 -13.72 9.93
N GLY A 36 -10.25 -13.33 8.66
CA GLY A 36 -9.25 -13.44 7.60
C GLY A 36 -9.64 -14.46 6.54
N ASN A 37 -8.66 -14.96 5.79
CA ASN A 37 -8.92 -16.03 4.83
C ASN A 37 -8.82 -17.39 5.53
N LEU A 38 -9.72 -18.31 5.19
CA LEU A 38 -9.76 -19.66 5.75
C LEU A 38 -9.48 -20.68 4.66
N VAL A 39 -8.87 -21.79 5.04
CA VAL A 39 -8.64 -22.93 4.16
C VAL A 39 -8.85 -24.22 4.94
N THR A 40 -9.45 -25.21 4.30
CA THR A 40 -9.63 -26.53 4.92
C THR A 40 -8.31 -27.28 5.02
N ARG A 41 -8.17 -28.06 6.08
CA ARG A 41 -7.03 -28.98 6.25
C ARG A 41 -6.85 -29.90 5.03
N HIS A 42 -7.94 -30.44 4.51
CA HIS A 42 -7.94 -31.30 3.32
C HIS A 42 -7.29 -30.65 2.09
N LEU A 43 -7.62 -29.38 1.78
CA LEU A 43 -6.98 -28.68 0.66
C LEU A 43 -5.49 -28.42 0.90
N VAL A 44 -5.11 -28.14 2.16
CA VAL A 44 -3.71 -27.93 2.51
C VAL A 44 -2.89 -29.22 2.33
N GLU A 45 -3.43 -30.35 2.76
CA GLU A 45 -2.79 -31.67 2.58
C GLU A 45 -2.71 -32.08 1.12
N SER A 46 -3.74 -31.81 0.30
CA SER A 46 -3.69 -32.10 -1.14
C SER A 46 -2.64 -31.27 -1.88
N LEU A 47 -2.31 -30.08 -1.36
CA LEU A 47 -1.21 -29.25 -1.83
C LEU A 47 0.18 -29.73 -1.34
N GLY A 48 0.22 -30.81 -0.56
CA GLY A 48 1.45 -31.48 -0.10
C GLY A 48 2.04 -30.91 1.18
N TYR A 49 1.29 -30.12 1.94
CA TYR A 49 1.74 -29.63 3.24
C TYR A 49 1.52 -30.65 4.35
N LEU A 50 2.45 -30.65 5.30
CA LEU A 50 2.43 -31.44 6.52
C LEU A 50 2.16 -30.56 7.75
N GLU A 51 1.96 -31.19 8.90
CA GLU A 51 1.74 -30.47 10.17
C GLU A 51 2.88 -29.50 10.49
N ASP A 52 4.13 -29.92 10.27
CA ASP A 52 5.33 -29.12 10.53
C ASP A 52 5.46 -27.90 9.60
N ASP A 53 4.71 -27.85 8.51
CA ASP A 53 4.67 -26.69 7.61
C ASP A 53 3.73 -25.58 8.12
N LEU A 54 2.87 -25.89 9.10
CA LEU A 54 1.93 -24.93 9.66
C LEU A 54 2.63 -23.99 10.64
N GLN A 55 2.43 -22.70 10.43
CA GLN A 55 2.87 -21.69 11.38
C GLN A 55 1.89 -21.59 12.54
N GLN A 56 2.41 -21.25 13.71
CA GLN A 56 1.56 -20.98 14.86
C GLN A 56 0.64 -19.78 14.60
N PRO A 57 -0.66 -19.90 14.93
CA PRO A 57 -1.57 -18.77 14.90
C PRO A 57 -1.19 -17.75 15.99
N THR A 58 -1.52 -16.49 15.76
CA THR A 58 -1.41 -15.45 16.78
C THR A 58 -2.39 -15.73 17.94
N PRO A 59 -2.18 -15.18 19.15
CA PRO A 59 -3.09 -15.38 20.28
C PRO A 59 -4.54 -14.99 20.02
N LEU A 60 -4.78 -14.08 19.06
CA LEU A 60 -6.13 -13.71 18.63
C LEU A 60 -6.71 -14.75 17.67
N GLU A 61 -5.95 -15.19 16.68
CA GLU A 61 -6.35 -16.24 15.72
C GLU A 61 -6.59 -17.58 16.44
N SER A 62 -5.79 -17.93 17.45
CA SER A 62 -5.95 -19.17 18.25
C SER A 62 -7.28 -19.24 19.01
N LYS A 63 -7.96 -18.11 19.25
CA LYS A 63 -9.29 -18.11 19.87
C LYS A 63 -10.37 -18.67 18.92
N GLY A 64 -10.05 -18.80 17.63
CA GLY A 64 -10.99 -19.26 16.63
C GLY A 64 -12.11 -18.25 16.38
N GLY A 65 -13.25 -18.77 15.98
CA GLY A 65 -14.47 -17.98 15.80
C GLY A 65 -15.71 -18.83 16.02
N GLN A 66 -16.86 -18.21 15.81
CA GLN A 66 -18.15 -18.86 16.00
C GLN A 66 -18.96 -18.72 14.72
N THR A 67 -19.58 -19.81 14.27
CA THR A 67 -20.48 -19.81 13.12
C THR A 67 -21.81 -19.18 13.50
N LEU A 68 -22.66 -18.94 12.49
CA LEU A 68 -24.02 -18.42 12.71
C LEU A 68 -24.86 -19.33 13.64
N THR A 69 -24.61 -20.64 13.64
CA THR A 69 -25.33 -21.59 14.52
C THR A 69 -24.80 -21.61 15.95
N GLY A 70 -23.79 -20.81 16.27
CA GLY A 70 -23.14 -20.82 17.57
C GLY A 70 -22.04 -21.88 17.71
N GLU A 71 -21.76 -22.66 16.67
CA GLU A 71 -20.71 -23.69 16.72
C GLU A 71 -19.33 -23.03 16.62
N PRO A 72 -18.40 -23.33 17.56
CA PRO A 72 -17.05 -22.81 17.48
C PRO A 72 -16.26 -23.53 16.37
N PHE A 73 -15.43 -22.78 15.65
CA PHE A 73 -14.41 -23.37 14.77
C PHE A 73 -13.02 -23.04 15.29
N HIS A 74 -12.12 -24.02 15.16
CA HIS A 74 -10.78 -23.97 15.72
C HIS A 74 -9.78 -23.74 14.59
N ILE A 75 -8.73 -22.97 14.87
CA ILE A 75 -7.62 -22.76 13.94
C ILE A 75 -6.50 -23.72 14.30
N GLU A 76 -6.18 -24.62 13.37
CA GLU A 76 -5.12 -25.62 13.53
C GLU A 76 -3.74 -25.01 13.31
N GLY A 77 -3.65 -24.04 12.40
CA GLY A 77 -2.41 -23.36 12.10
C GLY A 77 -2.59 -22.33 11.01
N VAL A 78 -1.47 -21.85 10.49
CA VAL A 78 -1.45 -20.78 9.50
C VAL A 78 -0.50 -21.11 8.37
N ILE A 79 -0.94 -20.82 7.15
CA ILE A 79 -0.17 -21.11 5.95
C ILE A 79 -0.23 -19.95 4.96
N PHE A 80 0.71 -19.94 4.01
CA PHE A 80 0.76 -18.97 2.94
C PHE A 80 0.57 -19.65 1.60
N LEU A 81 -0.51 -19.29 0.90
CA LEU A 81 -0.86 -19.86 -0.40
C LEU A 81 -0.82 -18.78 -1.48
N SER A 82 -0.69 -19.20 -2.73
CA SER A 82 -0.95 -18.34 -3.88
C SER A 82 -2.15 -18.87 -4.66
N TRP A 83 -3.02 -17.98 -5.13
CA TRP A 83 -4.24 -18.39 -5.84
C TRP A 83 -4.59 -17.43 -6.97
N HIS A 84 -5.40 -17.91 -7.90
CA HIS A 84 -6.01 -17.09 -8.95
C HIS A 84 -7.39 -17.61 -9.33
N HIS A 85 -8.24 -16.72 -9.84
CA HIS A 85 -9.52 -17.11 -10.42
C HIS A 85 -9.33 -17.59 -11.87
N GLY A 86 -10.08 -18.59 -12.31
CA GLY A 86 -9.90 -19.20 -13.64
C GLY A 86 -10.11 -18.25 -14.82
N SER A 87 -10.86 -17.16 -14.63
CA SER A 87 -11.07 -16.13 -15.67
C SER A 87 -10.19 -14.88 -15.51
N SER A 88 -9.37 -14.81 -14.45
CA SER A 88 -8.54 -13.63 -14.16
C SER A 88 -7.07 -13.92 -14.40
N PRO A 89 -6.32 -13.04 -15.08
CA PRO A 89 -4.86 -13.17 -15.20
C PRO A 89 -4.12 -12.81 -13.90
N ILE A 90 -4.82 -12.29 -12.88
CA ILE A 90 -4.24 -11.82 -11.63
C ILE A 90 -3.98 -13.00 -10.70
N ILE A 91 -2.73 -13.13 -10.25
CA ILE A 91 -2.31 -14.11 -9.24
C ILE A 91 -2.06 -13.40 -7.91
N TYR A 92 -2.83 -13.78 -6.89
CA TYR A 92 -2.67 -13.32 -5.52
C TYR A 92 -1.63 -14.20 -4.83
N ARG A 93 -0.44 -13.66 -4.60
CA ARG A 93 0.73 -14.40 -4.12
C ARG A 93 0.95 -14.24 -2.63
N LYS A 94 1.40 -15.31 -1.96
CA LYS A 94 1.77 -15.32 -0.53
C LYS A 94 0.68 -14.73 0.37
N MET A 95 -0.55 -15.15 0.15
CA MET A 95 -1.70 -14.76 0.94
C MET A 95 -1.78 -15.65 2.17
N ARG A 96 -1.99 -15.06 3.35
CA ARG A 96 -2.12 -15.78 4.64
C ARG A 96 -3.50 -16.44 4.73
N PHE A 97 -3.54 -17.69 5.16
CA PHE A 97 -4.76 -18.48 5.40
C PHE A 97 -4.70 -19.17 6.76
N LEU A 98 -5.80 -19.11 7.51
CA LEU A 98 -5.99 -19.90 8.72
C LEU A 98 -6.53 -21.28 8.33
N VAL A 99 -5.90 -22.33 8.84
CA VAL A 99 -6.27 -23.71 8.56
C VAL A 99 -7.37 -24.14 9.53
N VAL A 100 -8.47 -24.66 9.00
CA VAL A 100 -9.61 -25.16 9.76
C VAL A 100 -9.90 -26.62 9.42
N SER A 101 -10.35 -27.40 10.41
CA SER A 101 -10.53 -28.86 10.29
C SER A 101 -11.58 -29.26 9.26
N SER A 102 -12.72 -28.57 9.26
CA SER A 102 -13.79 -28.85 8.30
C SER A 102 -14.63 -27.61 8.02
N ALA A 103 -14.94 -27.42 6.75
CA ALA A 103 -15.88 -26.43 6.27
C ALA A 103 -16.58 -26.99 5.03
N GLN A 104 -17.76 -26.47 4.70
CA GLN A 104 -18.47 -26.84 3.47
C GLN A 104 -17.75 -26.36 2.19
N PHE A 105 -16.79 -25.46 2.35
CA PHE A 105 -15.99 -24.88 1.28
C PHE A 105 -14.53 -25.17 1.54
N GLU A 106 -13.77 -25.45 0.48
CA GLU A 106 -12.35 -25.76 0.60
C GLU A 106 -11.53 -24.53 0.98
N MET A 107 -12.03 -23.34 0.61
CA MET A 107 -11.38 -22.05 0.81
C MET A 107 -12.43 -20.94 1.03
N ILE A 108 -12.12 -19.99 1.90
CA ILE A 108 -12.91 -18.78 2.13
C ILE A 108 -11.98 -17.57 2.02
N ILE A 109 -12.35 -16.59 1.21
CA ILE A 109 -11.69 -15.29 1.15
C ILE A 109 -12.51 -14.31 1.97
N GLY A 110 -11.90 -13.81 3.05
CA GLY A 110 -12.57 -12.94 4.01
C GLY A 110 -12.63 -11.47 3.59
N SER A 111 -13.36 -10.69 4.39
CA SER A 111 -13.69 -9.28 4.14
C SER A 111 -12.47 -8.40 3.84
N ASP A 112 -11.39 -8.61 4.58
CA ASP A 112 -10.18 -7.80 4.49
C ASP A 112 -9.47 -8.01 3.15
N THR A 113 -9.39 -9.25 2.69
CA THR A 113 -8.80 -9.58 1.38
C THR A 113 -9.70 -9.09 0.25
N ILE A 114 -11.02 -9.28 0.37
CA ILE A 114 -12.00 -8.76 -0.61
C ILE A 114 -11.82 -7.25 -0.78
N THR A 115 -11.77 -6.53 0.33
CA THR A 115 -11.66 -5.06 0.34
C THR A 115 -10.30 -4.60 -0.17
N LYS A 116 -9.21 -5.20 0.33
CA LYS A 116 -7.83 -4.82 -0.01
C LYS A 116 -7.53 -5.01 -1.50
N HIS A 117 -8.12 -6.02 -2.12
CA HIS A 117 -7.87 -6.38 -3.51
C HIS A 117 -9.04 -6.06 -4.46
N SER A 118 -10.06 -5.35 -3.98
CA SER A 118 -11.27 -4.99 -4.74
C SER A 118 -11.87 -6.18 -5.50
N LEU A 119 -12.00 -7.33 -4.82
CA LEU A 119 -12.48 -8.58 -5.44
C LEU A 119 -13.96 -8.54 -5.79
N LEU A 120 -14.72 -7.71 -5.07
CA LEU A 120 -16.13 -7.44 -5.32
C LEU A 120 -16.29 -5.94 -5.54
N VAL A 121 -17.14 -5.58 -6.50
CA VAL A 121 -17.64 -4.21 -6.59
C VAL A 121 -18.60 -4.02 -5.41
N PRO A 122 -18.39 -3.01 -4.54
CA PRO A 122 -19.32 -2.74 -3.45
C PRO A 122 -20.73 -2.57 -4.02
N PRO A 123 -21.75 -3.26 -3.48
CA PRO A 123 -23.12 -3.00 -3.88
C PRO A 123 -23.44 -1.53 -3.60
N VAL A 124 -24.03 -0.86 -4.59
CA VAL A 124 -24.56 0.49 -4.42
C VAL A 124 -25.78 0.35 -3.52
N PHE A 125 -25.57 0.41 -2.19
CA PHE A 125 -26.66 0.53 -1.26
C PHE A 125 -27.26 1.91 -1.44
N ASN A 126 -28.35 1.97 -2.20
CA ASN A 126 -29.22 3.15 -2.27
C ASN A 126 -29.97 3.26 -0.94
N THR A 127 -29.26 3.42 0.17
CA THR A 127 -29.87 3.83 1.44
C THR A 127 -30.39 5.23 1.19
N GLY A 128 -31.69 5.44 1.31
CA GLY A 128 -32.43 6.66 0.98
C GLY A 128 -32.08 7.91 1.80
N ALA A 129 -30.80 8.21 1.97
CA ALA A 129 -30.35 9.58 1.95
C ALA A 129 -30.25 9.95 0.46
N VAL A 130 -31.30 10.60 -0.03
CA VAL A 130 -31.15 11.54 -1.13
C VAL A 130 -30.18 12.62 -0.62
N ASN A 131 -28.88 12.35 -0.66
CA ASN A 131 -27.94 13.43 -0.79
C ASN A 131 -28.10 13.86 -2.24
N GLU A 132 -28.75 15.01 -2.42
CA GLU A 132 -28.61 15.81 -3.62
C GLU A 132 -27.11 15.90 -3.92
N ASP A 133 -26.66 15.13 -4.90
CA ASP A 133 -25.41 15.19 -5.66
C ASP A 133 -25.06 13.75 -6.06
N GLU A 134 -25.62 13.31 -7.18
CA GLU A 134 -25.04 12.25 -7.99
C GLU A 134 -23.60 12.69 -8.31
N GLU A 135 -22.64 12.28 -7.48
CA GLU A 135 -21.24 12.64 -7.71
C GLU A 135 -20.80 12.00 -9.02
N ASP A 136 -20.58 12.83 -10.04
CA ASP A 136 -20.10 12.44 -11.36
C ASP A 136 -18.95 11.41 -11.21
N PRO A 137 -19.07 10.20 -11.78
CA PRO A 137 -18.02 9.18 -11.74
C PRO A 137 -16.64 9.70 -12.17
N MET A 138 -16.61 10.75 -13.01
CA MET A 138 -15.37 11.42 -13.41
C MET A 138 -14.69 12.20 -12.27
N LEU A 139 -15.41 12.58 -11.21
CA LEU A 139 -14.88 13.28 -10.04
C LEU A 139 -14.30 12.35 -8.98
N LEU A 140 -14.70 11.07 -8.95
CA LEU A 140 -14.36 10.14 -7.86
C LEU A 140 -12.85 9.92 -7.75
N GLU A 141 -12.18 9.60 -8.85
CA GLU A 141 -10.74 9.34 -8.90
C GLU A 141 -9.88 10.58 -8.53
N PRO A 142 -10.14 11.78 -9.11
CA PRO A 142 -9.49 13.02 -8.70
C PRO A 142 -9.71 13.34 -7.21
N LYS A 143 -10.94 13.19 -6.69
CA LYS A 143 -11.27 13.44 -5.28
C LYS A 143 -10.51 12.49 -4.34
N LEU A 144 -10.49 11.20 -4.65
CA LEU A 144 -9.78 10.19 -3.86
C LEU A 144 -8.27 10.46 -3.85
N SER A 145 -7.70 10.81 -5.00
CA SER A 145 -6.29 11.15 -5.14
C SER A 145 -5.93 12.40 -4.34
N HIS A 146 -6.75 13.46 -4.44
CA HIS A 146 -6.57 14.69 -3.67
C HIS A 146 -6.67 14.43 -2.17
N ARG A 147 -7.72 13.70 -1.72
CA ARG A 147 -7.93 13.34 -0.31
C ARG A 147 -6.76 12.54 0.27
N LYS A 148 -6.30 11.50 -0.44
CA LYS A 148 -5.14 10.69 -0.04
C LYS A 148 -3.88 11.56 0.13
N MET A 149 -3.64 12.50 -0.78
CA MET A 149 -2.49 13.40 -0.68
C MET A 149 -2.64 14.41 0.46
N HIS A 150 -3.84 14.95 0.66
CA HIS A 150 -4.17 15.87 1.74
C HIS A 150 -3.89 15.23 3.11
N THR A 151 -4.36 13.99 3.33
CA THR A 151 -4.08 13.23 4.57
C THR A 151 -2.58 13.04 4.79
N LYS A 152 -1.82 12.65 3.75
CA LYS A 152 -0.36 12.49 3.86
C LYS A 152 0.36 13.77 4.26
N VAL A 153 -0.08 14.93 3.77
CA VAL A 153 0.47 16.25 4.18
C VAL A 153 0.13 16.54 5.64
N GLN A 154 -1.12 16.33 6.04
CA GLN A 154 -1.54 16.55 7.43
C GLN A 154 -0.80 15.65 8.42
N ASP A 155 -0.58 14.39 8.08
CA ASP A 155 0.14 13.44 8.93
C ASP A 155 1.61 13.85 9.12
N ASP A 156 2.27 14.29 8.04
CA ASP A 156 3.64 14.81 8.10
C ASP A 156 3.71 16.11 8.93
N GLU A 157 2.75 17.03 8.78
CA GLU A 157 2.68 18.27 9.57
C GLU A 157 2.46 17.99 11.05
N LYS A 158 1.51 17.10 11.38
CA LYS A 158 1.26 16.66 12.76
C LYS A 158 2.48 15.96 13.36
N PHE A 159 3.20 15.16 12.57
CA PHE A 159 4.44 14.54 13.00
C PHE A 159 5.49 15.60 13.39
N LEU A 160 5.74 16.57 12.52
CA LEU A 160 6.70 17.64 12.82
C LEU A 160 6.28 18.48 14.02
N GLU A 161 4.98 18.76 14.19
CA GLU A 161 4.48 19.48 15.36
C GLU A 161 4.71 18.70 16.66
N ARG A 162 4.44 17.38 16.66
CA ARG A 162 4.70 16.51 17.82
C ARG A 162 6.19 16.44 18.17
N GLU A 163 7.06 16.30 17.17
CA GLU A 163 8.51 16.27 17.41
C GLU A 163 9.04 17.61 17.92
N ARG A 164 8.53 18.75 17.43
CA ARG A 164 8.92 20.09 17.91
C ARG A 164 8.55 20.33 19.37
N LYS A 165 7.46 19.70 19.86
CA LYS A 165 7.04 19.76 21.27
C LYS A 165 7.91 18.93 22.22
N LYS A 166 8.75 18.02 21.72
CA LYS A 166 9.66 17.23 22.55
C LYS A 166 10.91 18.05 22.96
N PRO A 167 11.50 17.78 24.14
CA PRO A 167 12.82 18.29 24.51
C PRO A 167 13.86 17.93 23.44
N GLU A 168 14.81 18.82 23.17
CA GLU A 168 15.77 18.67 22.06
C GLU A 168 16.58 17.36 22.12
N ALA A 169 16.99 16.94 23.32
CA ALA A 169 17.69 15.68 23.54
C ALA A 169 16.85 14.41 23.21
N GLN A 170 15.54 14.56 23.03
CA GLN A 170 14.59 13.46 22.75
C GLN A 170 14.03 13.51 21.31
N ARG A 171 14.49 14.46 20.48
CA ARG A 171 14.03 14.60 19.10
C ARG A 171 14.73 13.60 18.19
N ASP A 172 13.96 12.95 17.32
CA ASP A 172 14.51 12.10 16.28
C ASP A 172 14.87 12.95 15.05
N ASN A 173 16.03 13.63 15.13
CA ASN A 173 16.50 14.57 14.10
C ASN A 173 16.62 13.91 12.71
N THR A 174 16.90 12.61 12.64
CA THR A 174 16.95 11.85 11.38
C THR A 174 15.57 11.76 10.73
N LYS A 175 14.54 11.43 11.52
CA LYS A 175 13.16 11.40 11.01
C LYS A 175 12.63 12.80 10.69
N ILE A 176 12.93 13.80 11.51
CA ILE A 176 12.57 15.20 11.24
C ILE A 176 13.11 15.63 9.89
N ARG A 177 14.42 15.45 9.64
CA ARG A 177 15.05 15.81 8.37
C ARG A 177 14.43 15.09 7.17
N SER A 178 14.10 13.80 7.33
CA SER A 178 13.43 13.01 6.27
C SER A 178 12.03 13.54 5.94
N VAL A 179 11.24 13.90 6.96
CA VAL A 179 9.90 14.46 6.77
C VAL A 179 9.96 15.87 6.20
N GLU A 180 10.86 16.73 6.71
CA GLU A 180 11.07 18.08 6.20
C GLU A 180 11.54 18.08 4.73
N ALA A 181 12.37 17.12 4.32
CA ALA A 181 12.80 16.99 2.93
C ALA A 181 11.66 16.60 1.98
N ARG A 182 10.72 15.75 2.41
CA ARG A 182 9.62 15.27 1.54
C ARG A 182 8.36 16.14 1.57
N LEU A 183 8.16 16.91 2.65
CA LEU A 183 6.94 17.69 2.86
C LEU A 183 6.68 18.76 1.77
N PRO A 184 7.68 19.54 1.29
CA PRO A 184 7.50 20.49 0.20
C PRO A 184 6.93 19.82 -1.06
N ARG A 185 7.47 18.65 -1.44
CA ARG A 185 6.98 17.87 -2.59
C ARG A 185 5.53 17.43 -2.42
N ARG A 186 5.16 16.98 -1.22
CA ARG A 186 3.78 16.54 -0.93
C ARG A 186 2.81 17.72 -0.93
N ARG A 187 3.18 18.86 -0.35
CA ARG A 187 2.38 20.11 -0.40
C ARG A 187 2.18 20.58 -1.83
N HIS A 188 3.24 20.55 -2.64
CA HIS A 188 3.16 20.88 -4.05
C HIS A 188 2.21 19.95 -4.81
N MET A 189 2.38 18.63 -4.65
CA MET A 189 1.51 17.64 -5.29
C MET A 189 0.04 17.78 -4.88
N ARG A 190 -0.23 18.10 -3.61
CA ARG A 190 -1.59 18.41 -3.14
C ARG A 190 -2.19 19.59 -3.92
N LYS A 191 -1.43 20.66 -4.13
CA LYS A 191 -1.87 21.85 -4.88
C LYS A 191 -2.18 21.52 -6.35
N VAL A 192 -1.33 20.73 -7.00
CA VAL A 192 -1.57 20.24 -8.37
C VAL A 192 -2.86 19.43 -8.45
N LEU A 193 -3.07 18.51 -7.49
CA LEU A 193 -4.27 17.68 -7.44
C LEU A 193 -5.54 18.49 -7.16
N GLN A 194 -5.46 19.53 -6.33
CA GLN A 194 -6.58 20.46 -6.12
C GLN A 194 -6.97 21.16 -7.42
N HIS A 195 -6.00 21.73 -8.16
CA HIS A 195 -6.30 22.38 -9.44
C HIS A 195 -6.88 21.42 -10.49
N ARG A 196 -6.45 20.16 -10.49
CA ARG A 196 -7.05 19.13 -11.35
C ARG A 196 -8.47 18.79 -10.94
N LEU A 197 -8.75 18.73 -9.64
CA LEU A 197 -10.10 18.53 -9.13
C LEU A 197 -11.01 19.70 -9.52
N ASP A 198 -10.57 20.94 -9.31
CA ASP A 198 -11.28 22.15 -9.71
C ASP A 198 -11.60 22.15 -11.20
N ALA A 199 -10.66 21.71 -12.04
CA ALA A 199 -10.86 21.62 -13.49
C ALA A 199 -12.00 20.66 -13.88
N VAL A 200 -12.06 19.49 -13.23
CA VAL A 200 -13.13 18.52 -13.48
C VAL A 200 -14.48 19.05 -12.96
N GLU A 201 -14.51 19.68 -11.79
CA GLU A 201 -15.72 20.30 -11.24
C GLU A 201 -16.25 21.45 -12.10
N TYR A 202 -15.35 22.28 -12.66
CA TYR A 202 -15.77 23.32 -13.60
C TYR A 202 -16.30 22.73 -14.89
N ARG A 203 -15.71 21.64 -15.38
CA ARG A 203 -16.15 20.95 -16.60
C ARG A 203 -17.54 20.35 -16.42
N SER A 204 -17.81 19.67 -15.30
CA SER A 204 -19.14 19.10 -15.01
C SER A 204 -20.21 20.19 -14.87
N LYS A 205 -19.83 21.38 -14.39
CA LYS A 205 -20.73 22.57 -14.31
C LYS A 205 -20.84 23.36 -15.62
N GLY A 206 -20.28 22.88 -16.74
CA GLY A 206 -20.30 23.58 -18.04
C GLY A 206 -19.40 24.82 -18.13
N LYS A 207 -18.57 25.10 -17.12
CA LYS A 207 -17.68 26.27 -17.03
C LYS A 207 -16.33 26.00 -17.72
N LEU A 208 -16.35 25.83 -19.04
CA LEU A 208 -15.18 25.41 -19.82
C LEU A 208 -13.96 26.36 -19.71
N LYS A 209 -14.17 27.67 -19.61
CA LYS A 209 -13.07 28.65 -19.45
C LYS A 209 -12.35 28.50 -18.10
N ASP A 210 -13.13 28.30 -17.03
CA ASP A 210 -12.59 28.10 -15.67
C ASP A 210 -11.89 26.74 -15.56
N ALA A 211 -12.47 25.71 -16.17
CA ALA A 211 -11.85 24.38 -16.27
C ALA A 211 -10.46 24.45 -16.93
N LYS A 212 -10.37 25.13 -18.09
CA LYS A 212 -9.09 25.32 -18.79
C LYS A 212 -8.08 26.11 -17.95
N ARG A 213 -8.53 27.18 -17.27
CA ARG A 213 -7.66 27.96 -16.38
C ARG A 213 -7.10 27.11 -15.23
N ALA A 214 -7.93 26.26 -14.64
CA ALA A 214 -7.50 25.34 -13.58
C ALA A 214 -6.51 24.28 -14.09
N GLU A 215 -6.71 23.73 -15.29
CA GLU A 215 -5.73 22.83 -15.93
C GLU A 215 -4.40 23.52 -16.21
N ASP A 216 -4.42 24.75 -16.72
CA ASP A 216 -3.22 25.52 -17.01
C ASP A 216 -2.46 25.88 -15.72
N LEU A 217 -3.16 26.17 -14.63
CA LEU A 217 -2.55 26.33 -13.30
C LEU A 217 -1.88 25.03 -12.84
N ALA A 218 -2.56 23.89 -12.97
CA ALA A 218 -1.98 22.59 -12.61
C ALA A 218 -0.71 22.29 -13.41
N LYS A 219 -0.70 22.58 -14.72
CA LYS A 219 0.49 22.42 -15.58
C LYS A 219 1.61 23.37 -15.17
N LYS A 220 1.29 24.64 -14.93
CA LYS A 220 2.26 25.66 -14.48
C LYS A 220 2.92 25.27 -13.16
N GLU A 221 2.15 24.75 -12.21
CA GLU A 221 2.67 24.23 -10.95
C GLU A 221 3.64 23.06 -11.19
N VAL A 222 3.27 22.08 -12.02
CA VAL A 222 4.15 20.95 -12.36
C VAL A 222 5.48 21.43 -12.98
N GLU A 223 5.44 22.36 -13.92
CA GLU A 223 6.64 22.92 -14.55
C GLU A 223 7.49 23.73 -13.56
N ALA A 224 6.85 24.54 -12.71
CA ALA A 224 7.55 25.27 -11.65
C ALA A 224 8.31 24.31 -10.71
N TRP A 225 7.72 23.17 -10.35
CA TRP A 225 8.41 22.18 -9.53
C TRP A 225 9.59 21.52 -10.24
N LYS A 226 9.48 21.22 -11.54
CA LYS A 226 10.61 20.72 -12.33
C LYS A 226 11.77 21.71 -12.34
N THR A 227 11.49 23.02 -12.46
CA THR A 227 12.55 24.04 -12.40
C THR A 227 13.26 24.07 -11.05
N VAL A 228 12.52 23.92 -9.94
CA VAL A 228 13.10 23.83 -8.58
C VAL A 228 14.02 22.61 -8.43
N GLN A 229 13.59 21.45 -8.95
CA GLN A 229 14.41 20.23 -8.90
C GLN A 229 15.72 20.36 -9.71
N ASN A 230 15.65 21.02 -10.87
CA ASN A 230 16.82 21.24 -11.71
C ASN A 230 17.80 22.25 -11.08
N THR A 231 17.30 23.30 -10.41
CA THR A 231 18.16 24.23 -9.67
C THR A 231 18.83 23.58 -8.46
N ASP A 232 18.15 22.70 -7.74
CA ASP A 232 18.72 21.96 -6.61
C ASP A 232 19.80 20.96 -7.04
N HIS A 233 19.73 20.43 -8.27
CA HIS A 233 20.78 19.55 -8.81
C HIS A 233 21.99 20.34 -9.36
N SER A 234 21.76 21.55 -9.90
CA SER A 234 22.84 22.41 -10.40
C SER A 234 23.66 23.07 -9.29
N THR A 235 23.06 23.40 -8.14
CA THR A 235 23.77 24.01 -7.01
C THR A 235 24.64 22.98 -6.27
N ASN A 236 24.16 21.74 -6.13
CA ASN A 236 24.95 20.65 -5.55
C ASN A 236 26.19 20.29 -6.41
N ALA A 237 26.07 20.32 -7.74
CA ALA A 237 27.19 20.10 -8.65
C ALA A 237 28.25 21.22 -8.61
N ALA A 238 27.83 22.47 -8.36
CA ALA A 238 28.76 23.60 -8.23
C ALA A 238 29.52 23.59 -6.89
N THR A 239 28.89 23.12 -5.80
CA THR A 239 29.57 22.95 -4.51
C THR A 239 30.58 21.81 -4.50
N ASP A 240 30.33 20.73 -5.22
CA ASP A 240 31.29 19.62 -5.36
C ASP A 240 32.50 20.00 -6.25
N ALA A 241 32.30 20.86 -7.24
CA ALA A 241 33.39 21.39 -8.07
C ALA A 241 34.29 22.38 -7.29
N ALA A 242 33.75 23.14 -6.35
CA ALA A 242 34.51 24.08 -5.52
C ALA A 242 35.38 23.39 -4.45
N GLN A 243 35.03 22.18 -4.01
CA GLN A 243 35.82 21.43 -3.02
C GLN A 243 36.98 20.62 -3.64
N ASN A 244 36.93 20.29 -4.94
CA ASN A 244 37.99 19.55 -5.63
C ASN A 244 39.06 20.42 -6.30
N GLY A 245 39.00 21.76 -6.15
CA GLY A 245 39.96 22.70 -6.71
C GLY A 245 41.18 23.04 -5.83
N LYS A 246 41.33 22.46 -4.63
CA LYS A 246 42.52 22.69 -3.79
C LYS A 246 43.67 21.78 -4.23
N THR A 247 44.56 22.37 -5.03
CA THR A 247 45.91 21.88 -5.39
C THR A 247 46.65 21.23 -4.20
N PRO A 248 47.31 20.07 -4.40
CA PRO A 248 48.09 19.43 -3.35
C PRO A 248 49.38 20.23 -3.09
N SER A 249 49.50 20.79 -1.89
CA SER A 249 50.74 21.37 -1.38
C SER A 249 51.77 20.27 -1.13
N ALA A 250 52.97 20.48 -1.67
CA ALA A 250 54.08 19.55 -1.69
C ALA A 250 54.48 19.05 -0.29
N ARG A 251 54.60 17.72 -0.16
CA ARG A 251 55.19 17.06 1.01
C ARG A 251 56.71 17.12 0.91
N SER A 252 57.34 17.81 1.87
CA SER A 252 58.78 17.81 2.07
C SER A 252 59.31 16.42 2.45
N PRO A 253 60.51 16.00 1.99
CA PRO A 253 61.06 14.69 2.30
C PRO A 253 61.69 14.67 3.71
N SER A 254 61.31 13.68 4.52
CA SER A 254 61.90 13.45 5.84
C SER A 254 63.29 12.82 5.71
N LYS A 255 64.28 13.48 6.29
CA LYS A 255 65.66 12.96 6.43
C LYS A 255 65.65 11.67 7.25
N ARG A 256 66.26 10.61 6.68
CA ARG A 256 66.70 9.42 7.41
C ARG A 256 67.86 9.81 8.33
N GLY A 257 67.69 9.59 9.63
CA GLY A 257 68.78 9.56 10.59
C GLY A 257 69.31 8.13 10.72
N SER A 258 70.55 7.91 10.30
CA SER A 258 71.37 6.77 10.64
C SER A 258 72.32 7.17 11.76
N GLY A 259 72.46 6.36 12.81
CA GLY A 259 73.53 6.55 13.80
C GLY A 259 73.31 5.83 15.12
N HIS A 260 73.53 4.52 15.14
CA HIS A 260 73.78 3.75 16.35
C HIS A 260 74.82 2.67 16.06
N SER A 261 76.02 2.88 16.58
CA SER A 261 76.89 1.87 17.21
C SER A 261 78.19 2.55 17.64
N GLU A 262 78.48 2.44 18.94
CA GLU A 262 79.77 2.53 19.66
C GLU A 262 80.82 3.59 19.26
#